data_AF-A0A0E3EKX5-F1
#
_entry.id   AF-A0A0E3EKX5-F1
#
_cell.length_a   1.000
_cell.length_b   1.000
_cell.length_c   1.000
_cell.angle_alpha   90.00
_cell.angle_beta   90.00
_cell.angle_gamma   90.00
#
_symmetry.space_group_name_H-M   'P 1'
#
loop_
_entity.id
_entity.type
_entity.pdbx_description
1 polymer ?
#
loop_
_entity_poly.entity_id
_entity_poly.type
_entity_poly.pdbx_seq_one_letter_code
_entity_poly.pdbx_strand_id
1 'polypeptide(L)'
;MSAETPLKDLPKVDPTLKGQLEGFSAVNLKKTETEEKIHLPNREDVEAEKKVQAHLQAVEGFNTAQLKHANTQEKIVLPAQEDIETEKGQQALRQGIEGFDHAALKKAQTTEKNTLPTKEMIEEEKKA
;
A
#
# COMPACT_ATOMS: atom_id res chain seq x y z
N MET A 1 13.94 -38.41 29.97
CA MET A 1 13.06 -39.34 30.71
C MET A 1 11.62 -38.84 30.54
N SER A 2 10.92 -39.28 29.50
CA SER A 2 9.50 -38.95 29.33
C SER A 2 8.73 -39.75 30.37
N ALA A 3 8.14 -39.07 31.36
CA ALA A 3 7.39 -39.71 32.42
C ALA A 3 6.18 -40.46 31.81
N GLU A 4 6.13 -41.77 32.00
CA GLU A 4 4.95 -42.59 31.72
C GLU A 4 3.82 -42.14 32.63
N THR A 5 2.80 -41.49 32.08
CA THR A 5 1.59 -41.16 32.83
C THR A 5 0.81 -42.45 33.10
N PRO A 6 0.44 -42.75 34.36
CA PRO A 6 -0.30 -43.97 34.67
C PRO A 6 -1.70 -43.90 34.05
N LEU A 7 -2.22 -45.05 33.58
CA LEU A 7 -3.45 -45.17 32.79
C LEU A 7 -4.69 -44.47 33.40
N LYS A 8 -4.67 -44.22 34.71
CA LYS A 8 -5.74 -43.59 35.50
C LYS A 8 -5.79 -42.07 35.33
N ASP A 9 -4.67 -41.45 34.96
CA ASP A 9 -4.50 -40.00 34.84
C ASP A 9 -4.65 -39.51 33.39
N LEU A 10 -4.90 -40.41 32.43
CA LEU A 10 -5.28 -40.02 31.08
C LEU A 10 -6.72 -39.47 31.10
N PRO A 11 -7.02 -38.42 30.31
CA PRO A 11 -8.37 -37.91 30.18
C PRO A 11 -9.31 -39.02 29.71
N LYS A 12 -10.33 -39.32 30.53
CA LYS A 12 -11.33 -40.33 30.22
C LYS A 12 -12.21 -39.81 29.10
N VAL A 13 -12.29 -40.56 28.01
CA VAL A 13 -13.19 -40.26 26.89
C VAL A 13 -14.62 -40.22 27.43
N ASP A 14 -15.36 -39.16 27.11
CA ASP A 14 -16.73 -38.98 27.54
C ASP A 14 -17.56 -40.24 27.20
N PRO A 15 -18.36 -40.79 28.14
CA PRO A 15 -19.09 -42.04 27.93
C PRO A 15 -20.07 -41.96 26.76
N THR A 16 -20.56 -40.76 26.43
CA THR A 16 -21.43 -40.50 25.27
C THR A 16 -20.65 -40.68 23.97
N LEU A 17 -19.44 -40.12 23.89
CA LEU A 17 -18.56 -40.25 22.72
C LEU A 17 -18.10 -41.70 22.53
N LYS A 18 -17.83 -42.42 23.62
CA LYS A 18 -17.48 -43.86 23.58
C LYS A 18 -18.61 -44.70 22.99
N GLY A 19 -19.86 -44.47 23.42
CA GLY A 19 -21.03 -45.17 22.87
C GLY A 19 -21.29 -44.84 21.40
N GLN A 20 -21.08 -43.58 20.99
CA GLN A 20 -21.20 -43.17 19.58
C GLN A 20 -20.14 -43.82 18.69
N LEU A 21 -18.92 -44.01 19.19
CA LEU A 21 -17.83 -44.69 18.47
C LEU A 21 -18.04 -46.21 18.42
N GLU A 22 -18.56 -46.82 19.48
CA GLU A 22 -18.88 -48.26 19.50
C GLU A 22 -20.05 -48.61 18.57
N GLY A 23 -21.03 -47.70 18.42
CA GLY A 23 -22.12 -47.81 17.44
C GLY A 23 -21.79 -47.27 16.05
N PHE A 24 -20.58 -46.75 15.83
CA PHE A 24 -20.18 -46.20 14.55
C PHE A 24 -20.01 -47.34 13.53
N SER A 25 -20.85 -47.32 12.51
CA SER A 25 -20.72 -48.20 11.36
C SER A 25 -20.26 -47.39 10.16
N ALA A 26 -19.13 -47.78 9.58
CA ALA A 26 -18.62 -47.19 8.35
C ALA A 26 -19.61 -47.30 7.17
N VAL A 27 -20.61 -48.20 7.27
CA VAL A 27 -21.70 -48.35 6.28
C VAL A 27 -22.63 -47.14 6.27
N ASN A 28 -22.70 -46.39 7.37
CA ASN A 28 -23.52 -45.18 7.48
C ASN A 28 -22.82 -43.93 6.92
N LEU A 29 -21.54 -44.03 6.56
CA LEU A 29 -20.87 -42.96 5.83
C LEU A 29 -21.45 -42.87 4.42
N LYS A 30 -21.68 -41.65 3.94
CA LYS A 30 -22.04 -41.45 2.53
C LYS A 30 -20.89 -42.00 1.69
N LYS A 31 -21.23 -42.90 0.75
CA LYS A 31 -20.27 -43.34 -0.26
C LYS A 31 -19.88 -42.12 -1.08
N THR A 32 -18.61 -41.75 -1.02
CA THR A 32 -18.02 -40.73 -1.87
C THR A 32 -17.11 -41.44 -2.84
N GLU A 33 -17.43 -41.35 -4.13
CA GLU A 33 -16.58 -41.88 -5.19
C GLU A 33 -15.38 -40.95 -5.35
N THR A 34 -14.18 -41.48 -5.12
CA THR A 34 -12.93 -40.76 -5.35
C THR A 34 -12.52 -40.98 -6.79
N GLU A 35 -12.71 -39.97 -7.64
CA GLU A 35 -12.18 -40.02 -9.00
C GLU A 35 -10.68 -39.73 -9.00
N GLU A 36 -9.87 -40.73 -9.33
CA GLU A 36 -8.49 -40.48 -9.76
C GLU A 36 -8.54 -39.86 -11.16
N LYS A 37 -8.17 -38.58 -11.29
CA LYS A 37 -8.08 -37.91 -12.58
C LYS A 37 -6.87 -38.38 -13.39
N ILE A 38 -6.80 -39.68 -13.70
CA ILE A 38 -5.87 -40.25 -14.67
C ILE A 38 -6.52 -40.11 -16.05
N HIS A 39 -6.59 -38.88 -16.55
CA HIS A 39 -6.93 -38.66 -17.96
C HIS A 39 -5.63 -38.45 -18.71
N LEU A 40 -5.49 -39.15 -19.85
CA LEU A 40 -4.44 -38.82 -20.79
C LEU A 40 -4.65 -37.37 -21.26
N PRO A 41 -3.57 -36.60 -21.46
CA PRO A 41 -3.67 -35.29 -22.08
C PRO A 41 -4.51 -35.39 -23.35
N ASN A 42 -5.48 -34.51 -23.49
CA ASN A 42 -6.28 -34.45 -24.70
C ASN A 42 -5.46 -33.78 -25.82
N ARG A 43 -6.02 -33.76 -27.04
CA ARG A 43 -5.34 -33.16 -28.18
C ARG A 43 -5.02 -31.67 -27.96
N GLU A 44 -5.92 -30.93 -27.33
CA GLU A 44 -5.77 -29.50 -27.07
C GLU A 44 -4.65 -29.23 -26.05
N ASP A 45 -4.52 -30.08 -25.02
CA ASP A 45 -3.47 -30.00 -24.00
C ASP A 45 -2.08 -30.13 -24.64
N VAL A 46 -1.93 -31.11 -25.55
CA VAL A 46 -0.66 -31.35 -26.27
C VAL A 46 -0.35 -30.23 -27.26
N GLU A 47 -1.36 -29.67 -27.93
CA GLU A 47 -1.17 -28.53 -28.83
C GLU A 47 -0.79 -27.26 -28.07
N ALA A 48 -1.41 -27.02 -26.91
CA ALA A 48 -1.08 -25.90 -26.03
C ALA A 48 0.36 -26.02 -25.51
N GLU A 49 0.76 -27.20 -25.05
CA GLU A 49 2.12 -27.45 -24.56
C GLU A 49 3.17 -27.25 -25.68
N LYS A 50 2.91 -27.76 -26.88
CA LYS A 50 3.80 -27.54 -28.04
C LYS A 50 3.94 -26.07 -28.40
N LYS A 51 2.85 -25.29 -28.31
CA LYS A 51 2.90 -23.84 -28.55
C LYS A 51 3.75 -23.13 -27.51
N VAL A 52 3.61 -23.49 -26.23
CA VAL A 52 4.44 -22.93 -25.14
C VAL A 52 5.90 -23.31 -25.33
N GLN A 53 6.19 -24.57 -25.63
CA GLN A 53 7.55 -25.05 -25.86
C GLN A 53 8.20 -24.33 -27.06
N ALA A 54 7.49 -24.20 -28.17
CA ALA A 54 7.98 -23.46 -29.34
C ALA A 54 8.25 -21.99 -29.01
N HIS A 55 7.40 -21.36 -28.19
CA HIS A 55 7.62 -19.98 -27.74
C HIS A 55 8.88 -19.86 -26.88
N LEU A 56 9.07 -20.77 -25.91
CA LEU A 56 10.26 -20.78 -25.06
C LEU A 56 11.54 -20.98 -25.88
N GLN A 57 11.54 -21.93 -26.81
CA GLN A 57 12.68 -22.14 -27.72
C GLN A 57 12.98 -20.93 -28.60
N ALA A 58 11.95 -20.22 -29.06
CA ALA A 58 12.13 -19.00 -29.85
C ALA A 58 12.76 -17.86 -29.02
N VAL A 59 12.42 -17.77 -27.73
CA VAL A 59 13.01 -16.79 -26.80
C VAL A 59 14.44 -17.18 -26.43
N GLU A 60 14.70 -18.47 -26.14
CA GLU A 60 16.04 -18.98 -25.82
C GLU A 60 17.01 -18.83 -27.00
N GLY A 61 16.55 -19.10 -28.22
CA GLY A 61 17.32 -18.95 -29.45
C GLY A 61 17.32 -17.54 -30.03
N PHE A 62 16.75 -16.55 -29.34
CA PHE A 62 16.60 -15.21 -29.86
C PHE A 62 17.97 -14.55 -30.07
N ASN A 63 18.28 -14.22 -31.33
CA ASN A 63 19.52 -13.55 -31.68
C ASN A 63 19.39 -12.03 -31.46
N THR A 64 20.00 -11.54 -30.38
CA THR A 64 20.01 -10.12 -30.03
C THR A 64 20.72 -9.23 -31.06
N ALA A 65 21.59 -9.79 -31.92
CA ALA A 65 22.21 -9.05 -33.02
C ALA A 65 21.20 -8.67 -34.12
N GLN A 66 20.02 -9.27 -34.15
CA GLN A 66 18.92 -8.89 -35.05
C GLN A 66 18.10 -7.70 -34.54
N LEU A 67 18.33 -7.25 -33.29
CA LEU A 67 17.68 -6.06 -32.77
C LEU A 67 18.14 -4.83 -33.57
N LYS A 68 17.18 -4.04 -34.03
CA LYS A 68 17.48 -2.75 -34.64
C LYS A 68 18.05 -1.81 -33.58
N HIS A 69 19.06 -1.04 -33.96
CA HIS A 69 19.64 -0.04 -33.06
C HIS A 69 18.58 1.01 -32.69
N ALA A 70 18.36 1.22 -31.40
CA ALA A 70 17.48 2.24 -30.88
C ALA A 70 18.32 3.42 -30.38
N ASN A 71 18.05 4.63 -30.88
CA ASN A 71 18.69 5.85 -30.39
C ASN A 71 17.93 6.35 -29.15
N THR A 72 18.44 6.03 -27.97
CA THR A 72 17.89 6.49 -26.69
C THR A 72 18.54 7.81 -26.30
N GLN A 73 17.79 8.91 -26.30
CA GLN A 73 18.25 10.20 -25.77
C GLN A 73 17.95 10.27 -24.27
N GLU A 74 18.95 9.98 -23.44
CA GLU A 74 18.88 10.25 -22.00
C GLU A 74 19.22 11.73 -21.77
N LYS A 75 18.21 12.54 -21.40
CA LYS A 75 18.44 13.95 -21.06
C LYS A 75 19.02 14.09 -19.65
N ILE A 76 20.32 13.84 -19.51
CA ILE A 76 21.10 14.34 -18.37
C ILE A 76 21.53 15.77 -18.74
N VAL A 77 20.58 16.71 -18.77
CA VAL A 77 20.93 18.13 -18.87
C VAL A 77 21.22 18.64 -17.46
N LEU A 78 22.42 19.17 -17.27
CA LEU A 78 22.72 19.95 -16.07
C LEU A 78 21.73 21.13 -15.99
N PRO A 79 21.27 21.52 -14.79
CA PRO A 79 20.46 22.72 -14.63
C PRO A 79 21.13 23.91 -15.33
N ALA A 80 20.34 24.74 -16.02
CA ALA A 80 20.88 25.93 -16.65
C ALA A 80 21.38 26.90 -15.57
N GLN A 81 22.26 27.82 -15.97
CA GLN A 81 22.75 28.88 -15.08
C GLN A 81 21.58 29.70 -14.49
N GLU A 82 20.52 29.92 -15.28
CA GLU A 82 19.30 30.60 -14.85
C GLU A 82 18.54 29.81 -13.76
N ASP A 83 18.46 28.48 -13.87
CA ASP A 83 17.83 27.62 -12.88
C ASP A 83 18.58 27.69 -11.52
N ILE A 84 19.92 27.78 -11.58
CA ILE A 84 20.76 27.89 -10.39
C ILE A 84 20.60 29.27 -9.73
N GLU A 85 20.56 30.34 -10.52
CA GLU A 85 20.40 31.71 -10.02
C GLU A 85 19.02 31.93 -9.40
N THR A 86 17.98 31.38 -10.02
CA THR A 86 16.61 31.44 -9.48
C THR A 86 16.49 30.66 -8.16
N GLU A 87 17.01 29.44 -8.08
CA GLU A 87 17.00 28.67 -6.82
C GLU A 87 17.80 29.39 -5.72
N LYS A 88 18.97 29.94 -6.05
CA LYS A 88 19.79 30.71 -5.10
C LYS A 88 19.04 31.94 -4.58
N GLY A 89 18.32 32.65 -5.44
CA GLY A 89 17.48 33.77 -5.05
C GLY A 89 16.34 33.36 -4.13
N GLN A 90 15.64 32.26 -4.45
CA GLN A 90 14.57 31.73 -3.58
C GLN A 90 15.11 31.27 -2.22
N GLN A 91 16.27 30.61 -2.19
CA GLN A 91 16.90 30.16 -0.97
C GLN A 91 17.30 31.35 -0.07
N ALA A 92 17.87 32.41 -0.66
CA ALA A 92 18.19 33.63 0.08
C ALA A 92 16.93 34.30 0.65
N LEU A 93 15.83 34.33 -0.10
CA LEU A 93 14.55 34.86 0.38
C LEU A 93 14.01 34.05 1.56
N ARG A 94 14.00 32.71 1.45
CA ARG A 94 13.56 31.82 2.53
C ARG A 94 14.37 32.05 3.81
N GLN A 95 15.70 32.10 3.69
CA GLN A 95 16.59 32.36 4.82
C GLN A 95 16.35 33.75 5.45
N GLY A 96 16.10 34.77 4.63
CA GLY A 96 15.78 36.11 5.11
C GLY A 96 14.46 36.17 5.91
N ILE A 97 13.47 35.36 5.54
CA ILE A 97 12.19 35.26 6.25
C ILE A 97 12.35 34.44 7.53
N GLU A 98 13.01 33.28 7.47
CA GLU A 98 13.25 32.41 8.63
C GLU A 98 14.11 33.08 9.69
N GLY A 99 15.12 33.84 9.27
CA GLY A 99 16.02 34.58 10.15
C GLY A 99 15.53 35.97 10.54
N PHE A 100 14.30 36.36 10.17
CA PHE A 100 13.80 37.70 10.44
C PHE A 100 13.57 37.93 11.94
N ASP A 101 14.32 38.88 12.51
CA ASP A 101 14.14 39.29 13.90
C ASP A 101 12.91 40.18 14.06
N HIS A 102 11.84 39.63 14.62
CA HIS A 102 10.62 40.36 14.94
C HIS A 102 10.85 41.50 15.95
N ALA A 103 11.91 41.47 16.76
CA ALA A 103 12.26 42.57 17.66
C ALA A 103 12.79 43.80 16.91
N ALA A 104 13.30 43.63 15.69
CA ALA A 104 13.69 44.73 14.81
C ALA A 104 12.49 45.49 14.21
N LEU A 105 11.26 44.99 14.37
CA LEU A 105 10.05 45.72 13.98
C LEU A 105 9.84 46.92 14.89
N LYS A 106 9.71 48.10 14.28
CA LYS A 106 9.32 49.33 15.00
C LYS A 106 7.93 49.14 15.61
N LYS A 107 7.78 49.51 16.88
CA LYS A 107 6.48 49.50 17.55
C LYS A 107 5.55 50.49 16.86
N ALA A 108 4.42 50.00 16.35
CA ALA A 108 3.35 50.82 15.82
C ALA A 108 2.21 50.87 16.84
N GLN A 109 1.72 52.07 17.16
CA GLN A 109 0.52 52.25 17.97
C GLN A 109 -0.70 52.16 17.05
N THR A 110 -1.42 51.05 17.10
CA THR A 110 -2.68 50.86 16.37
C THR A 110 -3.85 51.30 17.25
N THR A 111 -4.62 52.30 16.82
CA THR A 111 -5.87 52.70 17.48
C THR A 111 -7.04 51.94 16.88
N GLU A 112 -7.48 50.88 17.56
CA GLU A 112 -8.69 50.14 17.18
C GLU A 112 -9.92 50.89 17.70
N LYS A 113 -10.67 51.55 16.82
CA LYS A 113 -11.92 52.25 17.17
C LYS A 113 -13.08 51.27 17.29
N ASN A 114 -13.02 50.40 18.30
CA ASN A 114 -14.15 49.56 18.75
C ASN A 114 -14.79 50.16 20.01
N THR A 115 -15.02 51.47 20.03
CA THR A 115 -15.79 52.10 21.11
C THR A 115 -17.27 52.05 20.75
N LEU A 116 -18.07 51.41 21.61
CA LEU A 116 -19.53 51.53 21.53
C LEU A 116 -19.92 53.02 21.52
N PRO A 117 -20.88 53.43 20.68
CA PRO A 117 -21.36 54.81 20.69
C PRO A 117 -21.75 55.22 22.11
N THR A 118 -21.27 56.38 22.57
CA THR A 118 -21.68 56.90 23.88
C THR A 118 -23.16 57.30 23.82
N LYS A 119 -23.87 57.25 24.95
CA LYS A 119 -25.30 57.58 25.01
C LYS A 119 -25.61 58.97 24.44
N GLU A 120 -24.69 59.92 24.62
CA GLU A 120 -24.76 61.28 24.08
C GLU A 120 -24.79 61.28 22.55
N MET A 121 -23.92 60.50 21.89
CA MET A 121 -23.89 60.38 20.43
C MET A 121 -25.19 59.78 19.88
N ILE A 122 -25.76 58.80 20.59
CA ILE A 122 -27.04 58.17 20.21
C ILE A 122 -28.21 59.14 20.36
N GLU A 123 -28.20 59.97 21.41
CA GLU A 123 -29.26 60.96 21.63
C GLU A 123 -29.20 62.13 20.64
N GLU A 124 -27.99 62.53 20.23
CA GLU A 124 -27.79 63.58 19.22
C GLU A 124 -28.27 63.11 17.84
N GLU A 125 -27.99 61.86 17.46
CA GLU A 125 -28.49 61.25 16.22
C GLU A 125 -30.01 61.05 16.23
N LYS A 126 -30.63 60.81 17.39
CA LYS A 126 -32.10 60.73 17.52
C LYS A 126 -32.81 62.09 17.43
N LYS A 127 -32.08 63.20 17.55
CA LYS A 127 -32.63 64.56 17.47
C LYS A 127 -32.48 65.20 16.09
N ALA A 128 -31.65 64.62 15.21
CA ALA A 128 -31.55 64.97 13.79
C ALA A 128 -32.69 64.32 12.98
#